data_AF-L7WI69-F1
#
_entry.id   AF-L7WI69-F1
#
_cell.length_a   1.000
_cell.length_b   1.000
_cell.length_c   1.000
_cell.angle_alpha   90.00
_cell.angle_beta   90.00
_cell.angle_gamma   90.00
#
_symmetry.space_group_name_H-M   'P 1'
#
loop_
_entity.id
_entity.type
_entity.pdbx_description
1 polymer ?
#
loop_
_entity_poly.entity_id
_entity_poly.type
_entity_poly.pdbx_seq_one_letter_code
_entity_poly.pdbx_strand_id
1 'polypeptide(L)'
;MYRVALNTAITLYRKSKRRVKTQDYDSVQFKIEDQQEDDEQMEQLTLLYGAVKQLNDIEKALVFLYLEDKNYREIAETMGITEVNARVKMNRIKTKLTKIINP
;
A
#
# COMPACT_ATOMS: atom_id res chain seq x y z
N MET A 1 -1.78 1.00 -12.89
CA MET A 1 -0.84 0.05 -12.24
C MET A 1 -1.09 -0.05 -10.72
N TYR A 2 -1.04 1.04 -9.94
CA TYR A 2 -1.22 0.98 -8.47
C TYR A 2 -2.63 0.53 -8.01
N ARG A 3 -3.70 1.00 -8.66
CA ARG A 3 -5.08 0.53 -8.37
C ARG A 3 -5.27 -0.97 -8.60
N VAL A 4 -4.58 -1.54 -9.59
CA VAL A 4 -4.65 -2.97 -9.90
C VAL A 4 -3.96 -3.75 -8.78
N ALA A 5 -2.75 -3.35 -8.39
CA ALA A 5 -2.03 -3.99 -7.28
C ALA A 5 -2.81 -3.90 -5.95
N LEU A 6 -3.40 -2.74 -5.64
CA LEU A 6 -4.17 -2.55 -4.41
C LEU A 6 -5.46 -3.37 -4.39
N ASN A 7 -6.21 -3.38 -5.51
CA ASN A 7 -7.42 -4.18 -5.63
C ASN A 7 -7.11 -5.68 -5.59
N THR A 8 -5.98 -6.10 -6.17
CA THR A 8 -5.49 -7.49 -6.07
C THR A 8 -5.13 -7.84 -4.64
N ALA A 9 -4.39 -6.99 -3.92
CA ALA A 9 -4.03 -7.21 -2.51
C ALA A 9 -5.27 -7.32 -1.61
N ILE A 10 -6.26 -6.42 -1.79
CA ILE A 10 -7.55 -6.48 -1.08
C ILE A 10 -8.31 -7.77 -1.43
N THR A 11 -8.29 -8.19 -2.69
CA THR A 11 -8.95 -9.41 -3.15
C THR A 11 -8.29 -10.66 -2.55
N LEU A 12 -6.97 -10.74 -2.51
CA LEU A 12 -6.21 -11.83 -1.91
C LEU A 12 -6.44 -11.93 -0.40
N TYR A 13 -6.39 -10.80 0.31
CA TYR A 13 -6.69 -10.74 1.75
C TYR A 13 -8.12 -11.20 2.08
N ARG A 14 -9.10 -10.82 1.25
CA ARG A 14 -10.49 -11.25 1.45
C ARG A 14 -10.69 -12.74 1.17
N LYS A 15 -9.95 -13.31 0.20
CA LYS A 15 -9.98 -14.75 -0.12
C LYS A 15 -9.33 -15.59 0.98
N SER A 16 -8.21 -15.16 1.54
CA SER A 16 -7.54 -15.89 2.62
C SER A 16 -8.40 -15.97 3.89
N LYS A 17 -9.11 -14.89 4.23
CA LYS A 17 -10.04 -14.85 5.38
C LYS A 17 -11.30 -15.72 5.19
N ARG A 18 -11.65 -16.08 3.95
CA ARG A 18 -12.88 -16.84 3.62
C ARG A 18 -12.64 -18.34 3.44
N ARG A 19 -11.39 -18.82 3.41
CA ARG A 19 -11.07 -20.25 3.38
C ARG A 19 -11.16 -20.82 4.80
N VAL A 20 -12.16 -21.65 5.03
CA VAL A 20 -12.20 -22.57 6.18
C VAL A 20 -11.02 -23.53 6.04
N LYS A 21 -10.26 -23.77 7.12
CA LYS A 21 -9.17 -24.75 7.15
C LYS A 21 -9.75 -26.16 6.98
N THR A 22 -9.66 -26.69 5.77
CA THR A 22 -9.71 -28.14 5.54
C THR A 22 -8.29 -28.61 5.31
N GLN A 23 -7.85 -29.61 6.08
CA GLN A 23 -6.62 -30.33 5.78
C GLN A 23 -6.91 -31.26 4.61
N ASP A 24 -6.08 -31.19 3.56
CA ASP A 24 -5.88 -32.30 2.65
C ASP A 24 -4.36 -32.51 2.52
N TYR A 25 -3.91 -33.62 3.09
CA TYR A 25 -2.65 -34.25 2.73
C TYR A 25 -2.94 -35.09 1.48
N ASP A 26 -2.37 -34.73 0.34
CA ASP A 26 -1.50 -35.65 -0.40
C ASP A 26 -0.98 -35.05 -1.72
N SER A 27 0.34 -35.19 -1.89
CA SER A 27 1.05 -35.41 -3.15
C SER A 27 0.65 -34.56 -4.37
N VAL A 28 1.37 -33.46 -4.62
CA VAL A 28 1.97 -33.21 -5.96
C VAL A 28 3.21 -32.34 -5.77
N GLN A 29 4.39 -32.96 -5.89
CA GLN A 29 5.60 -32.27 -6.33
C GLN A 29 5.30 -31.56 -7.65
N PHE A 30 5.03 -30.26 -7.66
CA PHE A 30 5.27 -29.43 -8.84
C PHE A 30 5.42 -27.97 -8.39
N LYS A 31 6.57 -27.40 -8.75
CA LYS A 31 6.94 -25.98 -8.68
C LYS A 31 7.34 -25.44 -7.31
N ILE A 32 8.55 -25.84 -6.91
CA ILE A 32 9.47 -24.94 -6.19
C ILE A 32 10.14 -24.05 -7.25
N GLU A 33 9.35 -23.26 -7.95
CA GLU A 33 9.80 -22.15 -8.80
C GLU A 33 8.67 -21.14 -8.65
N ASP A 34 8.97 -19.96 -8.08
CA ASP A 34 8.04 -18.83 -7.83
C ASP A 34 7.47 -18.68 -6.39
N GLN A 35 8.31 -18.73 -5.35
CA GLN A 35 7.92 -18.30 -3.99
C GLN A 35 8.77 -17.16 -3.40
N GLN A 36 9.98 -16.91 -3.92
CA GLN A 36 10.86 -15.89 -3.34
C GLN A 36 10.48 -14.45 -3.73
N GLU A 37 9.93 -14.23 -4.93
CA GLU A 37 9.51 -12.88 -5.37
C GLU A 37 8.29 -12.35 -4.60
N ASP A 38 7.39 -13.23 -4.17
CA ASP A 38 6.17 -12.86 -3.43
C ASP A 38 6.51 -12.44 -1.98
N ASP A 39 7.54 -13.06 -1.38
CA ASP A 39 7.98 -12.78 -0.02
C ASP A 39 8.61 -11.38 0.13
N GLU A 40 9.51 -10.98 -0.79
CA GLU A 40 10.15 -9.67 -0.74
C GLU A 40 9.14 -8.52 -0.96
N GLN A 41 8.22 -8.70 -1.92
CA GLN A 41 7.15 -7.73 -2.16
C GLN A 41 6.22 -7.62 -0.95
N MET A 42 5.91 -8.74 -0.28
CA MET A 42 5.07 -8.75 0.90
C MET A 42 5.75 -8.08 2.10
N GLU A 43 7.06 -8.24 2.25
CA GLU A 43 7.87 -7.54 3.26
C GLU A 43 7.89 -6.03 3.00
N GLN A 44 8.20 -5.60 1.76
CA GLN A 44 8.18 -4.19 1.37
C GLN A 44 6.80 -3.54 1.57
N LEU A 45 5.73 -4.27 1.25
CA LEU A 45 4.37 -3.82 1.47
C LEU A 45 4.05 -3.67 2.96
N THR A 46 4.52 -4.61 3.78
CA THR A 46 4.36 -4.55 5.25
C THR A 46 5.09 -3.36 5.85
N LEU A 47 6.32 -3.09 5.40
CA LEU A 47 7.11 -1.92 5.79
C LEU A 47 6.42 -0.61 5.39
N LEU A 48 5.89 -0.54 4.16
CA LEU A 48 5.14 0.63 3.69
C LEU A 48 3.89 0.90 4.54
N TYR A 49 3.09 -0.13 4.83
CA TYR A 49 1.93 0.02 5.72
C TYR A 49 2.34 0.45 7.12
N GLY A 50 3.44 -0.10 7.65
CA GLY A 50 4.03 0.33 8.92
C GLY A 50 4.44 1.80 8.91
N ALA A 51 5.08 2.25 7.84
CA ALA A 51 5.53 3.64 7.68
C ALA A 51 4.34 4.62 7.54
N VAL A 52 3.31 4.26 6.77
CA VAL A 52 2.09 5.08 6.63
C VAL A 52 1.35 5.23 7.96
N LYS A 53 1.36 4.20 8.83
CA LYS A 53 0.75 4.29 10.16
C LYS A 53 1.41 5.35 11.05
N GLN A 54 2.70 5.65 10.86
CA GLN A 54 3.46 6.66 11.60
C GLN A 54 3.21 8.10 11.10
N LEU A 55 2.51 8.27 9.98
CA LEU A 55 2.09 9.59 9.51
C LEU A 55 1.00 10.17 10.42
N ASN A 56 0.95 11.49 10.52
CA ASN A 56 -0.17 12.15 11.19
C ASN A 56 -1.45 12.10 10.33
N ASP A 57 -2.60 12.47 10.91
CA ASP A 57 -3.90 12.30 10.24
C ASP A 57 -4.03 13.11 8.95
N ILE A 58 -3.42 14.30 8.90
CA ILE A 58 -3.41 15.15 7.70
C ILE A 58 -2.55 14.52 6.60
N GLU A 59 -1.37 13.99 6.98
CA GLU A 59 -0.48 13.29 6.06
C GLU A 59 -1.14 12.02 5.50
N LYS A 60 -1.84 11.25 6.35
CA LYS A 60 -2.60 10.07 5.94
C LYS A 60 -3.71 10.42 4.94
N ALA A 61 -4.51 11.45 5.23
CA ALA A 61 -5.56 11.92 4.33
C ALA A 61 -5.00 12.29 2.94
N LEU A 62 -3.87 13.02 2.91
CA LEU A 62 -3.22 13.39 1.66
C LEU A 62 -2.75 12.16 0.86
N VAL A 63 -2.16 11.17 1.54
CA VAL A 63 -1.73 9.91 0.91
C VAL A 63 -2.93 9.14 0.37
N PHE A 64 -4.00 8.99 1.14
CA PHE A 64 -5.19 8.24 0.69
C PHE A 64 -5.82 8.86 -0.56
N LEU A 65 -6.02 10.18 -0.58
CA LEU A 65 -6.56 10.84 -1.76
C LEU A 65 -5.65 10.66 -3.00
N TYR A 66 -4.32 10.70 -2.80
CA TYR A 66 -3.38 10.43 -3.89
C TYR A 66 -3.43 8.98 -4.38
N LEU A 67 -3.62 8.01 -3.49
CA LEU A 67 -3.78 6.59 -3.85
C LEU A 67 -5.11 6.31 -4.56
N GLU A 68 -6.13 7.13 -4.32
CA GLU A 68 -7.39 7.17 -5.06
C GLU A 68 -7.25 7.84 -6.45
N ASP A 69 -6.02 8.15 -6.88
CA ASP A 69 -5.68 8.82 -8.14
C ASP A 69 -6.29 10.23 -8.28
N LYS A 70 -6.56 10.89 -7.16
CA LYS A 70 -6.94 12.30 -7.16
C LYS A 70 -5.75 13.16 -7.58
N ASN A 71 -5.99 14.09 -8.50
CA ASN A 71 -4.96 15.06 -8.85
C ASN A 71 -4.81 16.12 -7.73
N TYR A 72 -3.68 16.84 -7.70
CA TYR A 72 -3.41 17.79 -6.61
C TYR A 72 -4.43 18.92 -6.48
N ARG A 73 -5.14 19.26 -7.56
CA ARG A 73 -6.22 20.25 -7.52
C ARG A 73 -7.42 19.71 -6.75
N GLU A 74 -7.88 18.50 -7.07
CA GLU A 74 -8.96 17.82 -6.32
C GLU A 74 -8.58 17.60 -4.84
N ILE A 75 -7.33 17.21 -4.58
CA ILE A 75 -6.81 17.03 -3.22
C ILE A 75 -6.87 18.35 -2.45
N ALA A 76 -6.41 19.43 -3.07
CA ALA A 76 -6.39 20.76 -2.47
C ALA A 76 -7.79 21.27 -2.16
N GLU A 77 -8.73 21.13 -3.11
CA GLU A 77 -10.15 21.44 -2.93
C GLU A 77 -10.76 20.64 -1.76
N THR A 78 -10.50 19.33 -1.70
CA THR A 78 -11.03 18.44 -0.64
C THR A 78 -10.48 18.78 0.75
N MET A 79 -9.20 19.14 0.83
CA MET A 79 -8.52 19.41 2.11
C MET A 79 -8.58 20.88 2.54
N GLY A 80 -9.15 21.77 1.73
CA GLY A 80 -9.19 23.21 2.02
C GLY A 80 -7.80 23.86 2.05
N ILE A 81 -6.86 23.38 1.24
CA ILE A 81 -5.49 23.93 1.12
C ILE A 81 -5.22 24.36 -0.33
N THR A 82 -4.08 25.01 -0.58
CA THR A 82 -3.67 25.34 -1.95
C THR A 82 -3.06 24.13 -2.65
N GLU A 83 -3.17 24.05 -3.98
CA GLU A 83 -2.56 23.00 -4.80
C GLU A 83 -1.03 22.93 -4.61
N VAL A 84 -0.37 24.09 -4.51
CA VAL A 84 1.07 24.18 -4.21
C VAL A 84 1.39 23.54 -2.87
N ASN A 85 0.60 23.82 -1.82
CA ASN A 85 0.81 23.25 -0.50
C ASN A 85 0.57 21.72 -0.50
N ALA A 86 -0.45 21.24 -1.22
CA ALA A 86 -0.69 19.81 -1.40
C ALA A 86 0.52 19.10 -2.04
N ARG A 87 1.07 19.67 -3.12
CA ARG A 87 2.27 19.15 -3.81
C ARG A 87 3.51 19.15 -2.90
N VAL A 88 3.76 20.24 -2.19
CA VAL A 88 4.91 20.35 -1.27
C VAL A 88 4.79 19.35 -0.10
N LYS A 89 3.61 19.25 0.51
CA LYS A 89 3.34 18.28 1.57
C LYS A 89 3.51 16.84 1.08
N MET A 90 3.03 16.52 -0.12
CA MET A 90 3.20 15.19 -0.70
C MET A 90 4.68 14.84 -0.89
N ASN A 91 5.49 15.76 -1.40
CA ASN A 91 6.94 15.54 -1.53
C ASN A 91 7.60 15.28 -0.17
N ARG A 92 7.25 16.05 0.87
CA ARG A 92 7.75 15.83 2.24
C ARG A 92 7.35 14.46 2.79
N ILE A 93 6.12 14.03 2.54
CA ILE A 93 5.63 12.72 2.97
C ILE A 93 6.39 11.61 2.25
N LYS A 94 6.62 11.71 0.94
CA LYS A 94 7.43 10.74 0.18
C LYS A 94 8.83 10.62 0.79
N THR A 95 9.51 11.75 1.05
CA THR A 95 10.82 11.75 1.73
C THR A 95 10.76 11.12 3.12
N LYS A 96 9.71 11.41 3.91
CA LYS A 96 9.51 10.84 5.25
C LYS A 96 9.33 9.33 5.18
N LEU A 97 8.51 8.82 4.26
CA LEU A 97 8.30 7.38 4.06
C LEU A 97 9.59 6.69 3.63
N THR A 98 10.36 7.26 2.69
CA THR A 98 11.66 6.71 2.29
C THR A 98 12.62 6.58 3.47
N LYS A 99 12.69 7.60 4.35
CA LYS A 99 13.53 7.56 5.56
C LYS A 99 13.09 6.53 6.59
N ILE A 100 11.79 6.21 6.67
CA ILE A 100 11.28 5.21 7.61
C ILE A 100 11.57 3.80 7.10
N ILE A 101 11.43 3.58 5.80
CA ILE A 101 11.60 2.27 5.16
C ILE A 101 13.10 1.94 4.98
N ASN A 102 13.90 2.94 4.64
CA ASN A 102 15.36 2.84 4.47
C ASN A 102 16.04 3.84 5.43
N PRO A 103 16.18 3.49 6.72
CA PRO A 103 16.79 4.36 7.73
C PRO A 103 18.27 4.65 7.48
#